data_AF-A0A2H5VIP4-F1
#
_entry.id   AF-A0A2H5VIP4-F1
#
_cell.length_a   1.000
_cell.length_b   1.000
_cell.length_c   1.000
_cell.angle_alpha   90.00
_cell.angle_beta   90.00
_cell.angle_gamma   90.00
#
_symmetry.space_group_name_H-M   'P 1'
#
loop_
_entity.id
_entity.type
_entity.pdbx_description
1 polymer ?
#
loop_
_entity_poly.entity_id
_entity_poly.type
_entity_poly.pdbx_seq_one_letter_code
_entity_poly.pdbx_strand_id
1 'polypeptide(L)'
;MLRFWAQDEHGNELFSDTREYGFNFVDPKGNEPAMVDSTSGRGYEVVLEPEVTRRESFAFPRPEGSRRLELKATLTYIFFVPPPPDAMNRMQQDIIARIQTAKTPEEKDRILNEEIPARMRSMNILATTYPPVVMASVTKALEIGRR
;
A
#
# COMPACT_ATOMS: atom_id res chain seq x y z
N MET A 1 -2.84 -6.24 4.33
CA MET A 1 -2.89 -5.06 5.22
C MET A 1 -3.85 -5.32 6.37
N LEU A 2 -3.41 -5.18 7.60
CA LEU A 2 -4.27 -5.17 8.80
C LEU A 2 -4.44 -3.72 9.26
N ARG A 3 -5.68 -3.24 9.25
CA ARG A 3 -6.04 -1.92 9.80
C ARG A 3 -6.74 -2.10 11.12
N PHE A 4 -6.35 -1.33 12.12
CA PHE A 4 -7.02 -1.21 13.41
C PHE A 4 -7.46 0.24 13.60
N TRP A 5 -8.64 0.47 14.16
CA TRP A 5 -9.09 1.81 14.54
C TRP A 5 -10.06 1.78 15.72
N ALA A 6 -10.12 2.88 16.46
CA ALA A 6 -11.05 3.09 17.56
C ALA A 6 -12.01 4.22 17.21
N GLN A 7 -13.31 4.01 17.48
CA GLN A 7 -14.36 5.00 17.30
C GLN A 7 -15.05 5.34 18.61
N ASP A 8 -15.48 6.60 18.75
CA ASP A 8 -16.32 7.04 19.86
C ASP A 8 -17.79 6.63 19.68
N GLU A 9 -18.62 6.99 20.65
CA GLU A 9 -20.07 6.72 20.66
C GLU A 9 -20.84 7.43 19.53
N HIS A 10 -20.21 8.43 18.89
CA HIS A 10 -20.76 9.19 17.76
C HIS A 10 -20.25 8.67 16.40
N GLY A 11 -19.36 7.66 16.40
CA GLY A 11 -18.75 7.08 15.21
C GLY A 11 -17.52 7.83 14.69
N ASN A 12 -17.01 8.83 15.41
CA ASN A 12 -15.79 9.52 15.03
C ASN A 12 -14.58 8.64 15.27
N GLU A 13 -13.66 8.57 14.30
CA GLU A 13 -12.39 7.88 14.47
C GLU A 13 -11.45 8.68 15.36
N LEU A 14 -11.07 8.11 16.50
CA LEU A 14 -10.17 8.73 17.47
C LEU A 14 -8.72 8.32 17.28
N PHE A 15 -8.51 7.13 16.71
CA PHE A 15 -7.20 6.56 16.47
C PHE A 15 -7.30 5.53 15.36
N SER A 16 -6.26 5.44 14.53
CA SER A 16 -6.04 4.30 13.64
C SER A 16 -4.56 3.99 13.49
N ASP A 17 -4.28 2.72 13.22
CA ASP A 17 -2.95 2.21 12.94
C ASP A 17 -3.06 1.06 11.93
N THR A 18 -2.01 0.86 11.16
CA THR A 18 -1.97 -0.13 10.08
C THR A 18 -0.69 -0.95 10.16
N ARG A 19 -0.82 -2.25 9.88
CA ARG A 19 0.30 -3.16 9.64
C ARG A 19 0.21 -3.68 8.21
N GLU A 20 1.29 -3.50 7.48
CA GLU A 20 1.41 -4.01 6.13
C GLU A 20 2.10 -5.37 6.15
N TYR A 21 1.63 -6.26 5.28
CA TYR A 21 2.21 -7.58 5.04
C TYR A 21 2.28 -7.73 3.54
N GLY A 22 3.46 -8.01 3.03
CA GLY A 22 3.76 -8.00 1.63
C GLY A 22 5.24 -7.76 1.41
N PHE A 23 5.59 -7.57 0.15
CA PHE A 23 6.94 -7.25 -0.24
C PHE A 23 6.93 -6.22 -1.36
N ASN A 24 8.04 -5.51 -1.51
CA ASN A 24 8.30 -4.67 -2.67
C ASN A 24 9.69 -5.02 -3.26
N PHE A 25 10.06 -4.27 -4.28
CA PHE A 25 11.36 -4.38 -4.93
C PHE A 25 12.16 -3.10 -4.75
N VAL A 26 13.48 -3.21 -4.83
CA VAL A 26 14.41 -2.07 -4.77
C VAL A 26 15.12 -1.88 -6.11
N ASP A 27 15.34 -0.64 -6.51
CA ASP A 27 16.08 -0.30 -7.74
C ASP A 27 17.61 -0.31 -7.49
N PRO A 28 18.47 -0.27 -8.53
CA PRO A 28 19.92 -0.24 -8.34
C PRO A 28 20.46 0.96 -7.55
N LYS A 29 19.64 2.00 -7.35
CA LYS A 29 19.98 3.20 -6.58
C LYS A 29 19.50 3.11 -5.12
N GLY A 30 18.88 1.99 -4.72
CA GLY A 30 18.35 1.79 -3.37
C GLY A 30 16.97 2.38 -3.13
N ASN A 31 16.24 2.85 -4.16
CA ASN A 31 14.90 3.41 -3.98
C ASN A 31 13.82 2.32 -3.96
N GLU A 32 12.83 2.53 -3.11
CA GLU A 32 11.64 1.69 -2.98
C GLU A 32 10.34 2.51 -3.12
N PRO A 33 9.24 1.91 -3.61
CA PRO A 33 9.20 0.66 -4.37
C PRO A 33 9.77 0.85 -5.80
N ALA A 34 10.39 -0.19 -6.34
CA ALA A 34 10.87 -0.28 -7.72
C ALA A 34 9.94 -1.12 -8.60
N MET A 35 9.98 -0.84 -9.91
CA MET A 35 9.28 -1.67 -10.90
C MET A 35 10.05 -2.96 -11.14
N VAL A 36 9.33 -4.01 -11.58
CA VAL A 36 9.93 -5.32 -11.90
C VAL A 36 11.03 -5.17 -12.97
N ASP A 37 10.82 -4.32 -13.97
CA ASP A 37 11.74 -4.10 -15.08
C ASP A 37 13.06 -3.42 -14.64
N SER A 38 13.03 -2.73 -13.49
CA SER A 38 14.15 -1.95 -12.95
C SER A 38 14.59 -2.46 -11.57
N THR A 39 14.19 -3.68 -11.19
CA THR A 39 14.55 -4.25 -9.90
C THR A 39 16.00 -4.72 -9.88
N SER A 40 16.68 -4.49 -8.77
CA SER A 40 18.00 -5.06 -8.48
C SER A 40 17.97 -6.07 -7.32
N GLY A 41 16.81 -6.21 -6.66
CA GLY A 41 16.64 -7.07 -5.50
C GLY A 41 15.29 -6.89 -4.80
N ARG A 42 15.11 -7.64 -3.70
CA ARG A 42 13.99 -7.47 -2.78
C ARG A 42 14.21 -6.26 -1.87
N GLY A 43 13.15 -5.48 -1.66
CA GLY A 43 13.14 -4.37 -0.70
C GLY A 43 12.45 -4.78 0.61
N TYR A 44 11.59 -3.91 1.15
CA TYR A 44 10.65 -4.25 2.23
C TYR A 44 10.04 -5.64 2.03
N GLU A 45 10.13 -6.48 3.06
CA GLU A 45 9.53 -7.81 3.08
C GLU A 45 9.01 -8.11 4.50
N VAL A 46 7.69 -8.23 4.64
CA VAL A 46 7.04 -8.74 5.83
C VAL A 46 6.00 -9.76 5.40
N VAL A 47 6.41 -11.02 5.36
CA VAL A 47 5.56 -12.14 4.93
C VAL A 47 4.94 -12.81 6.15
N LEU A 48 3.68 -13.20 6.03
CA LEU A 48 3.04 -14.12 6.97
C LEU A 48 3.38 -15.54 6.50
N GLU A 49 4.27 -16.20 7.23
CA GLU A 49 4.68 -17.56 6.93
C GLU A 49 3.48 -18.54 6.99
N PRO A 50 3.45 -19.56 6.12
CA PRO A 50 2.40 -20.58 6.14
C PRO A 50 2.25 -21.20 7.53
N GLU A 51 1.00 -21.39 7.97
CA GLU A 51 0.64 -22.05 9.23
C GLU A 51 1.11 -21.33 10.51
N VAL A 52 1.79 -20.19 10.39
CA VAL A 52 2.23 -19.38 11.53
C VAL A 52 1.13 -18.42 11.96
N THR A 53 0.78 -18.45 13.24
CA THR A 53 -0.11 -17.45 13.84
C THR A 53 0.72 -16.29 14.39
N ARG A 54 0.53 -15.10 13.82
CA ARG A 54 1.17 -13.86 14.28
C ARG A 54 0.21 -13.06 15.15
N ARG A 55 0.70 -12.60 16.31
CA ARG A 55 -0.03 -11.70 17.20
C ARG A 55 0.45 -10.27 17.00
N GLU A 56 -0.47 -9.38 16.67
CA GLU A 56 -0.22 -7.94 16.64
C GLU A 56 -0.80 -7.25 17.88
N SER A 57 -0.12 -6.20 18.34
CA SER A 57 -0.58 -5.37 19.44
C SER A 57 -0.65 -3.92 18.99
N PHE A 58 -1.74 -3.25 19.34
CA PHE A 58 -1.98 -1.85 19.06
C PHE A 58 -2.12 -1.10 20.37
N ALA A 59 -1.35 -0.02 20.52
CA ALA A 59 -1.45 0.89 21.65
C ALA A 59 -2.08 2.18 21.15
N PHE A 60 -3.09 2.65 21.85
CA PHE A 60 -3.78 3.89 21.53
C PHE A 60 -4.05 4.65 22.82
N PRO A 61 -4.06 5.99 22.78
CA PRO A 61 -4.33 6.79 23.97
C PRO A 61 -5.76 6.53 24.46
N ARG A 62 -5.94 6.52 25.79
CA ARG A 62 -7.30 6.49 26.37
C ARG A 62 -7.97 7.85 26.08
N PRO A 63 -9.05 7.89 25.31
CA PRO A 63 -9.69 9.15 24.96
C PRO A 63 -10.39 9.77 26.17
N GLU A 64 -10.31 11.08 26.28
CA GLU A 64 -10.99 11.84 27.32
C GLU A 64 -12.48 11.96 27.00
N GLY A 65 -13.33 11.90 28.03
CA GLY A 65 -14.78 12.11 27.88
C GLY A 65 -15.59 10.96 27.27
N SER A 66 -14.95 9.96 26.65
CA SER A 66 -15.64 8.78 26.11
C SER A 66 -15.85 7.72 27.20
N ARG A 67 -17.08 7.23 27.34
CA ARG A 67 -17.39 6.11 28.27
C ARG A 67 -17.31 4.77 27.58
N ARG A 68 -17.47 4.76 26.27
CA ARG A 68 -17.39 3.57 25.45
C ARG A 68 -16.63 3.87 24.16
N LEU A 69 -15.88 2.88 23.70
CA LEU A 69 -15.27 2.85 22.37
C LEU A 69 -15.73 1.65 21.58
N GLU A 70 -15.80 1.80 20.27
CA GLU A 70 -15.81 0.67 19.35
C GLU A 70 -14.41 0.47 18.78
N LEU A 71 -13.79 -0.65 19.13
CA LEU A 71 -12.55 -1.10 18.53
C LEU A 71 -12.87 -1.92 17.29
N LYS A 72 -12.25 -1.58 16.17
CA LYS A 72 -12.48 -2.22 14.88
C LYS A 72 -11.16 -2.64 14.28
N ALA A 73 -11.15 -3.78 13.62
CA ALA A 73 -10.01 -4.21 12.82
C ALA A 73 -10.47 -4.93 11.56
N THR A 74 -9.74 -4.73 10.47
CA THR A 74 -9.97 -5.41 9.20
C THR A 74 -8.66 -5.92 8.63
N LEU A 75 -8.65 -7.18 8.22
CA LEU A 75 -7.59 -7.75 7.41
C LEU A 75 -8.03 -7.70 5.94
N THR A 76 -7.33 -6.90 5.15
CA THR A 76 -7.59 -6.70 3.73
C THR A 76 -6.45 -7.27 2.91
N TYR A 77 -6.79 -8.15 1.97
CA TYR A 77 -5.89 -8.59 0.92
C TYR A 77 -5.91 -7.57 -0.22
N ILE A 78 -4.73 -7.08 -0.59
CA ILE A 78 -4.55 -6.11 -1.67
C ILE A 78 -3.59 -6.77 -2.66
N PHE A 79 -4.08 -7.07 -3.85
CA PHE A 79 -3.28 -7.74 -4.87
C PHE A 79 -2.20 -6.83 -5.45
N PHE A 80 -2.55 -5.56 -5.66
CA PHE A 80 -1.67 -4.56 -6.22
C PHE A 80 -1.83 -3.25 -5.45
N VAL A 81 -0.72 -2.71 -4.96
CA VAL A 81 -0.66 -1.40 -4.33
C VAL A 81 -0.12 -0.42 -5.38
N PRO A 82 -0.84 0.66 -5.72
CA PRO A 82 -0.32 1.70 -6.58
C PRO A 82 0.97 2.27 -5.98
N PRO A 83 2.01 2.55 -6.78
CA PRO A 83 3.22 3.19 -6.26
C PRO A 83 2.88 4.54 -5.60
N PRO A 84 3.56 4.90 -4.50
CA PRO A 84 3.35 6.19 -3.85
C PRO A 84 3.77 7.36 -4.77
N PRO A 85 3.32 8.60 -4.51
CA PRO A 85 3.57 9.75 -5.39
C PRO A 85 5.05 9.96 -5.73
N ASP A 86 5.96 9.80 -4.77
CA ASP A 86 7.39 9.97 -5.01
C ASP A 86 7.96 8.90 -5.94
N ALA A 87 7.49 7.66 -5.82
CA ALA A 87 7.87 6.58 -6.73
C ALA A 87 7.28 6.81 -8.12
N MET A 88 6.02 7.25 -8.22
CA MET A 88 5.42 7.66 -9.49
C MET A 88 6.21 8.78 -10.18
N ASN A 89 6.65 9.78 -9.42
CA ASN A 89 7.47 10.88 -9.94
C ASN A 89 8.80 10.38 -10.47
N ARG A 90 9.52 9.52 -9.72
CA ARG A 90 10.76 8.90 -10.20
C ARG A 90 10.56 8.12 -11.49
N MET A 91 9.49 7.33 -11.57
CA MET A 91 9.14 6.57 -12.78
C MET A 91 8.90 7.49 -13.98
N GLN A 92 8.20 8.60 -13.78
CA GLN A 92 7.97 9.60 -14.83
C GLN A 92 9.27 10.24 -15.29
N GLN A 93 10.15 10.62 -14.36
CA GLN A 93 11.44 11.21 -14.70
C GLN A 93 12.35 10.24 -15.46
N ASP A 94 12.36 8.96 -15.10
CA ASP A 94 13.14 7.94 -15.81
C ASP A 94 12.63 7.73 -17.25
N ILE A 95 11.30 7.77 -17.46
CA ILE A 95 10.71 7.71 -18.80
C ILE A 95 11.10 8.96 -19.62
N ILE A 96 11.01 10.15 -19.01
CA ILE A 96 11.40 11.41 -19.67
C ILE A 96 12.88 11.36 -20.07
N ALA A 97 13.76 10.90 -19.18
CA ALA A 97 15.18 10.74 -19.46
C ALA A 97 15.40 9.79 -20.64
N ARG A 98 14.73 8.63 -20.68
CA ARG A 98 14.82 7.68 -21.80
C ARG A 98 14.37 8.28 -23.13
N ILE A 99 13.32 9.09 -23.13
CA ILE A 99 12.85 9.81 -24.34
C ILE A 99 13.91 10.83 -24.80
N GLN A 100 14.54 11.55 -23.87
CA GLN A 100 15.57 12.55 -24.17
C GLN A 100 16.87 11.92 -24.67
N THR A 101 17.20 10.71 -24.19
CA THR A 101 18.42 9.98 -24.58
C THR A 101 18.22 9.03 -25.76
N ALA A 102 17.01 8.94 -26.32
CA ALA A 102 16.72 8.07 -27.46
C ALA A 102 17.58 8.47 -28.65
N LYS A 103 18.27 7.49 -29.26
CA LYS A 103 19.26 7.75 -30.31
C LYS A 103 18.64 7.86 -31.69
N THR A 104 17.44 7.30 -31.87
CA THR A 104 16.72 7.33 -33.15
C THR A 104 15.27 7.76 -32.97
N PRO A 105 14.63 8.32 -34.02
CA PRO A 105 13.20 8.60 -34.01
C PRO A 105 12.35 7.37 -33.71
N GLU A 106 12.72 6.19 -34.23
CA GLU A 106 11.99 4.94 -34.03
C GLU A 106 12.03 4.49 -32.56
N GLU A 107 13.17 4.66 -31.89
CA GLU A 107 13.30 4.36 -30.46
C GLU A 107 12.40 5.27 -29.63
N LYS A 108 12.37 6.56 -29.96
CA LYS A 108 11.51 7.55 -29.32
C LYS A 108 10.02 7.22 -29.55
N ASP A 109 9.64 6.86 -30.77
CA ASP A 109 8.27 6.52 -31.12
C ASP A 109 7.81 5.24 -30.42
N ARG A 110 8.68 4.23 -30.28
CA ARG A 110 8.38 3.03 -29.50
C ARG A 110 8.10 3.36 -28.04
N ILE A 111 8.92 4.21 -27.41
CA ILE A 111 8.72 4.61 -26.01
C ILE A 111 7.38 5.35 -25.85
N LEU A 112 7.09 6.32 -26.73
CA LEU A 112 5.91 7.17 -26.65
C LEU A 112 4.61 6.43 -26.97
N ASN A 113 4.61 5.59 -28.01
CA ASN A 113 3.38 5.01 -28.58
C ASN A 113 3.12 3.56 -28.13
N GLU A 114 4.15 2.84 -27.66
CA GLU A 114 3.99 1.44 -27.24
C GLU A 114 4.21 1.28 -25.73
N GLU A 115 5.39 1.67 -25.23
CA GLU A 115 5.77 1.38 -23.84
C GLU A 115 4.92 2.13 -22.81
N ILE A 116 4.76 3.46 -22.96
CA ILE A 116 3.96 4.27 -22.04
C ILE A 116 2.49 3.81 -22.03
N PRO A 117 1.80 3.66 -23.19
CA PRO A 117 0.43 3.17 -23.21
C PRO A 117 0.30 1.76 -22.64
N ALA A 118 1.24 0.85 -22.92
CA ALA A 118 1.22 -0.50 -22.35
C ALA A 118 1.32 -0.49 -20.83
N ARG A 119 2.22 0.31 -20.26
CA ARG A 119 2.36 0.47 -18.80
C ARG A 119 1.10 1.03 -18.15
N MET A 120 0.52 2.07 -18.74
CA MET A 120 -0.75 2.65 -18.26
C MET A 120 -1.89 1.64 -18.31
N ARG A 121 -2.00 0.86 -19.40
CA ARG A 121 -3.00 -0.23 -19.50
C ARG A 121 -2.78 -1.27 -18.41
N SER A 122 -1.56 -1.73 -18.19
CA SER A 122 -1.26 -2.72 -17.15
C SER A 122 -1.58 -2.20 -15.75
N MET A 123 -1.22 -0.96 -15.42
CA MET A 123 -1.58 -0.34 -14.14
C MET A 123 -3.10 -0.26 -13.96
N ASN A 124 -3.83 0.18 -14.99
CA ASN A 124 -5.29 0.25 -14.94
C ASN A 124 -5.92 -1.14 -14.76
N ILE A 125 -5.44 -2.15 -15.48
CA ILE A 125 -5.91 -3.54 -15.35
C ILE A 125 -5.65 -4.05 -13.93
N LEU A 126 -4.43 -3.89 -13.41
CA LEU A 126 -4.08 -4.34 -12.06
C LEU A 126 -4.92 -3.65 -10.98
N ALA A 127 -5.15 -2.35 -11.11
CA ALA A 127 -5.95 -1.59 -10.15
C ALA A 127 -7.45 -1.90 -10.21
N THR A 128 -7.98 -2.30 -11.38
CA THR A 128 -9.43 -2.53 -11.57
C THR A 128 -9.85 -3.98 -11.46
N THR A 129 -8.99 -4.91 -11.88
CA THR A 129 -9.30 -6.35 -11.91
C THR A 129 -9.24 -6.98 -10.53
N TYR A 130 -8.39 -6.45 -9.65
CA TYR A 130 -8.15 -7.00 -8.32
C TYR A 130 -8.43 -5.95 -7.25
N PRO A 131 -9.71 -5.60 -7.02
CA PRO A 131 -10.08 -4.69 -5.95
C PRO A 131 -9.64 -5.28 -4.59
N PRO A 132 -9.35 -4.42 -3.59
CA PRO A 132 -9.07 -4.88 -2.24
C PRO A 132 -10.18 -5.80 -1.71
N VAL A 133 -9.80 -6.95 -1.18
CA VAL A 133 -10.73 -7.94 -0.61
C VAL A 133 -10.61 -7.92 0.90
N VAL A 134 -11.70 -7.61 1.59
CA VAL A 134 -11.76 -7.74 3.06
C VAL A 134 -11.87 -9.23 3.40
N MET A 135 -10.80 -9.77 3.96
CA MET A 135 -10.70 -11.18 4.33
C MET A 135 -11.36 -11.46 5.67
N ALA A 136 -11.22 -10.52 6.62
CA ALA A 136 -11.81 -10.63 7.94
C ALA A 136 -12.05 -9.25 8.54
N SER A 137 -13.09 -9.15 9.36
CA SER A 137 -13.45 -7.93 10.10
C SER A 137 -13.87 -8.32 11.51
N VAL A 138 -13.52 -7.48 12.48
CA VAL A 138 -14.00 -7.62 13.86
C VAL A 138 -14.32 -6.25 14.43
N THR A 139 -15.38 -6.21 15.24
CA THR A 139 -15.77 -5.05 16.04
C THR A 139 -15.94 -5.50 17.48
N LYS A 140 -15.45 -4.70 18.43
CA LYS A 140 -15.59 -4.95 19.85
C LYS A 140 -15.87 -3.64 20.59
N ALA A 141 -16.95 -3.61 21.35
CA ALA A 141 -17.20 -2.52 22.29
C ALA A 141 -16.28 -2.66 23.51
N LEU A 142 -15.68 -1.54 23.92
CA LEU A 142 -14.87 -1.42 25.12
C LEU A 142 -15.49 -0.35 26.02
N GLU A 143 -15.98 -0.76 27.19
CA GLU A 143 -16.41 0.16 28.23
C GLU A 143 -15.18 0.70 28.96
N ILE A 144 -15.07 2.02 29.01
CA ILE A 144 -13.99 2.78 29.63
C ILE A 144 -14.60 3.46 30.85
N GLY A 145 -14.53 2.80 32.01
CA GLY A 145 -15.10 3.31 33.27
C GLY A 145 -14.69 4.76 33.56
N ARG A 146 -15.50 5.51 34.33
CA ARG A 146 -15.15 6.89 34.71
C ARG A 146 -13.90 6.87 35.62
N ARG A 147 -13.03 7.87 35.45
CA ARG A 147 -12.00 8.19 36.46
C ARG A 147 -12.68 8.65 37.74
#